data_AF-A0A261EPS9-F1
#
_entry.id   AF-A0A261EPS9-F1
#
_cell.length_a   1.000
_cell.length_b   1.000
_cell.length_c   1.000
_cell.angle_alpha   90.00
_cell.angle_beta   90.00
_cell.angle_gamma   90.00
#
_symmetry.space_group_name_H-M   'P 1'
#
loop_
_entity.id
_entity.type
_entity.pdbx_description
1 polymer ?
#
loop_
_entity_poly.entity_id
_entity_poly.type
_entity_poly.pdbx_seq_one_letter_code
_entity_poly.pdbx_strand_id
1 'polypeptide(L)'
;MGTPCIIGKRNQDGTITAIYCNFDGYPTGVGLTLAAHYTDPMKVDRLLELGDIWSLGNEPVDVITHIVAALGCKHWYELTYLNKLDEKTVDELMDMYTRRITGKGERKAQTYDSLDALIYDTPTGYQYVLDAGKWRVHDGESGRRWVSLATAARHEITDMPEDRRHNAVEECKTAGVTVTLQA
;
A
#
# COMPACT_ATOMS: atom_id res chain seq x y z
N MET A 1 5.67 -15.60 2.58
CA MET A 1 4.48 -15.20 1.79
C MET A 1 4.17 -13.77 2.15
N GLY A 2 3.79 -12.92 1.19
CA GLY A 2 3.35 -11.56 1.49
C GLY A 2 1.92 -11.54 2.00
N THR A 3 1.55 -10.48 2.74
CA THR A 3 0.16 -10.20 3.13
C THR A 3 -0.39 -9.19 2.13
N PRO A 4 -1.21 -9.60 1.16
CA PRO A 4 -1.71 -8.68 0.16
C PRO A 4 -2.83 -7.80 0.68
N CYS A 5 -3.00 -6.62 0.08
CA CYS A 5 -4.11 -5.72 0.37
C CYS A 5 -4.57 -4.97 -0.88
N ILE A 6 -5.67 -4.24 -0.75
CA ILE A 6 -6.14 -3.28 -1.75
C ILE A 6 -6.01 -1.87 -1.20
N ILE A 7 -5.61 -0.93 -2.04
CA ILE A 7 -5.52 0.49 -1.71
C ILE A 7 -6.42 1.24 -2.69
N GLY A 8 -7.33 2.06 -2.19
CA GLY A 8 -8.27 2.80 -3.02
C GLY A 8 -8.64 4.16 -2.48
N LYS A 9 -9.43 4.88 -3.27
CA LYS A 9 -9.96 6.20 -2.96
C LYS A 9 -11.41 6.29 -3.43
N ARG A 10 -12.25 6.93 -2.62
CA ARG A 10 -13.62 7.23 -2.99
C ARG A 10 -13.69 8.46 -3.90
N ASN A 11 -14.35 8.30 -5.05
CA ASN A 11 -14.60 9.34 -6.02
C ASN A 11 -15.80 10.22 -5.61
N GLN A 12 -15.96 11.38 -6.27
CA GLN A 12 -17.05 12.32 -5.97
C GLN A 12 -18.44 11.73 -6.27
N ASP A 13 -18.53 10.83 -7.24
CA ASP A 13 -19.76 10.12 -7.61
C ASP A 13 -20.09 8.93 -6.68
N GLY A 14 -19.22 8.65 -5.70
CA GLY A 14 -19.38 7.58 -4.73
C GLY A 14 -18.75 6.25 -5.12
N THR A 15 -18.26 6.10 -6.36
CA THR A 15 -17.49 4.92 -6.80
C THR A 15 -16.12 4.87 -6.13
N ILE A 16 -15.46 3.72 -6.18
CA ILE A 16 -14.14 3.50 -5.58
C ILE A 16 -13.14 3.13 -6.66
N THR A 17 -12.04 3.87 -6.80
CA THR A 17 -10.92 3.48 -7.66
C THR A 17 -9.82 2.87 -6.79
N ALA A 18 -9.31 1.69 -7.15
CA ALA A 18 -8.38 0.95 -6.31
C ALA A 18 -7.36 0.12 -7.10
N ILE A 19 -6.23 -0.18 -6.44
CA ILE A 19 -5.12 -0.99 -6.90
C ILE A 19 -4.80 -2.10 -5.90
N TYR A 20 -4.19 -3.17 -6.37
CA TYR A 20 -3.64 -4.23 -5.53
C TYR A 20 -2.23 -3.89 -5.02
N CYS A 21 -1.92 -4.28 -3.79
CA CYS A 21 -0.58 -4.25 -3.22
C CYS A 21 -0.22 -5.63 -2.66
N ASN A 22 0.92 -6.18 -3.07
CA ASN A 22 1.29 -7.58 -2.76
C ASN A 22 1.85 -7.80 -1.35
N PHE A 23 2.49 -6.80 -0.73
CA PHE A 23 3.26 -6.98 0.50
C PHE A 23 2.83 -6.07 1.65
N ASP A 24 3.00 -6.59 2.86
CA ASP A 24 2.80 -5.89 4.15
C ASP A 24 1.45 -5.20 4.34
N GLY A 25 0.37 -5.82 3.86
CA GLY A 25 -0.99 -5.27 3.88
C GLY A 25 -1.61 -5.05 5.25
N TYR A 26 -0.91 -5.30 6.35
CA TYR A 26 -1.41 -5.14 7.72
C TYR A 26 -1.70 -3.66 8.08
N PRO A 27 -2.65 -3.41 9.00
CA PRO A 27 -2.88 -2.08 9.55
C PRO A 27 -1.62 -1.42 10.13
N THR A 28 -0.72 -2.19 10.76
CA THR A 28 0.58 -1.69 11.26
C THR A 28 1.66 -1.54 10.17
N GLY A 29 1.47 -2.09 8.97
CA GLY A 29 2.37 -1.99 7.83
C GLY A 29 1.93 -0.92 6.82
N VAL A 30 1.29 -1.37 5.72
CA VAL A 30 0.69 -0.49 4.70
C VAL A 30 -0.24 0.54 5.33
N GLY A 31 -1.05 0.16 6.32
CA GLY A 31 -1.99 1.07 6.98
C GLY A 31 -1.29 2.31 7.57
N LEU A 32 -0.21 2.13 8.35
CA LEU A 32 0.54 3.25 8.92
C LEU A 32 1.29 4.05 7.85
N THR A 33 1.83 3.40 6.83
CA THR A 33 2.47 4.09 5.70
C THR A 33 1.49 5.03 5.00
N LEU A 34 0.26 4.58 4.76
CA LEU A 34 -0.82 5.40 4.19
C LEU A 34 -1.17 6.59 5.09
N ALA A 35 -1.27 6.38 6.41
CA ALA A 35 -1.58 7.45 7.36
C ALA A 35 -0.48 8.50 7.46
N ALA A 36 0.79 8.08 7.48
CA ALA A 36 1.93 8.97 7.63
C ALA A 36 2.22 9.77 6.35
N HIS A 37 2.07 9.14 5.18
CA HIS A 37 2.63 9.69 3.94
C HIS A 37 1.62 10.01 2.85
N TYR A 38 0.41 9.45 2.92
CA TYR A 38 -0.64 9.61 1.89
C TYR A 38 -1.86 10.34 2.45
N THR A 39 -1.62 11.48 3.09
CA THR A 39 -2.66 12.38 3.65
C THR A 39 -3.23 13.35 2.61
N ASP A 40 -2.48 13.64 1.55
CA ASP A 40 -2.92 14.44 0.41
C ASP A 40 -3.65 13.55 -0.62
N PRO A 41 -4.94 13.82 -0.91
CA PRO A 41 -5.70 13.08 -1.92
C PRO A 41 -5.04 13.07 -3.31
N MET A 42 -4.27 14.09 -3.69
CA MET A 42 -3.54 14.12 -4.98
C MET A 42 -2.33 13.16 -4.99
N LYS A 43 -1.75 12.89 -3.83
CA LYS A 43 -0.69 11.89 -3.69
C LYS A 43 -1.25 10.47 -3.81
N VAL A 44 -2.49 10.26 -3.32
CA VAL A 44 -3.23 9.01 -3.53
C VAL A 44 -3.62 8.84 -5.00
N ASP A 45 -4.05 9.88 -5.70
CA ASP A 45 -4.34 9.78 -7.15
C ASP A 45 -3.11 9.29 -7.93
N ARG A 46 -1.94 9.88 -7.68
CA ARG A 46 -0.67 9.45 -8.27
C ARG A 46 -0.29 8.01 -7.92
N LEU A 47 -0.59 7.55 -6.71
CA LEU A 47 -0.40 6.16 -6.32
C LEU A 47 -1.29 5.23 -7.15
N LEU A 48 -2.58 5.56 -7.30
CA LEU A 48 -3.52 4.75 -8.07
C LEU A 48 -3.19 4.73 -9.56
N GLU A 49 -2.62 5.81 -10.11
CA GLU A 49 -2.13 5.87 -11.49
C GLU A 49 -1.02 4.86 -11.80
N LEU A 50 -0.26 4.40 -10.79
CA LEU A 50 0.75 3.35 -10.95
C LEU A 50 0.13 1.98 -11.28
N GLY A 51 -1.16 1.78 -10.98
CA GLY A 51 -1.79 0.47 -11.04
C GLY A 51 -1.35 -0.44 -9.89
N ASP A 52 -1.47 -1.75 -10.06
CA ASP A 52 -1.08 -2.74 -9.06
C ASP A 52 0.43 -2.62 -8.74
N ILE A 53 0.77 -2.65 -7.44
CA ILE A 53 2.14 -2.49 -6.94
C ILE A 53 2.60 -3.70 -6.12
N TRP A 54 3.92 -3.90 -6.04
CA TRP A 54 4.50 -4.97 -5.23
C TRP A 54 4.50 -4.64 -3.73
N SER A 55 4.85 -3.40 -3.39
CA SER A 55 4.99 -2.92 -2.02
C SER A 55 4.77 -1.42 -1.98
N LEU A 56 4.16 -0.92 -0.91
CA LEU A 56 3.96 0.51 -0.71
C LEU A 56 5.23 1.16 -0.14
N GLY A 57 5.69 2.25 -0.78
CA GLY A 57 6.72 3.14 -0.22
C GLY A 57 6.12 4.45 0.29
N ASN A 58 6.96 5.33 0.85
CA ASN A 58 6.53 6.62 1.41
C ASN A 58 6.14 7.66 0.34
N GLU A 59 6.46 7.42 -0.92
CA GLU A 59 6.12 8.28 -2.06
C GLU A 59 5.53 7.43 -3.18
N PRO A 60 4.60 7.96 -4.00
CA PRO A 60 4.03 7.28 -5.16
C PRO A 60 5.06 7.28 -6.29
N VAL A 61 6.14 6.54 -6.09
CA VAL A 61 7.21 6.37 -7.08
C VAL A 61 7.18 4.93 -7.57
N ASP A 62 7.26 4.79 -8.88
CA ASP A 62 7.65 3.54 -9.48
C ASP A 62 9.05 3.12 -8.97
N VAL A 63 9.20 1.84 -8.63
CA VAL A 63 10.44 1.17 -8.23
C VAL A 63 11.62 1.52 -9.13
N ILE A 64 11.43 1.59 -10.46
CA ILE A 64 12.50 1.98 -11.39
C ILE A 64 12.98 3.40 -11.11
N THR A 65 12.04 4.32 -10.90
CA THR A 65 12.35 5.73 -10.65
C THR A 65 13.10 5.89 -9.32
N HIS A 66 12.76 5.09 -8.31
CA HIS A 66 13.48 5.09 -7.03
C HIS A 66 14.91 4.56 -7.16
N ILE A 67 15.12 3.45 -7.88
CA ILE A 67 16.46 2.88 -8.10
C ILE A 67 17.34 3.83 -8.91
N VAL A 68 16.77 4.44 -9.95
CA VAL A 68 17.43 5.47 -10.76
C VAL A 68 17.91 6.62 -9.88
N ALA A 69 17.02 7.18 -9.05
CA ALA A 69 17.37 8.27 -8.15
C ALA A 69 18.42 7.86 -7.10
N ALA A 70 18.26 6.69 -6.47
CA ALA A 70 19.16 6.20 -5.42
C ALA A 70 20.59 5.95 -5.94
N LEU A 71 20.73 5.57 -7.21
CA LEU A 71 22.03 5.35 -7.86
C LEU A 71 22.61 6.61 -8.52
N GLY A 72 22.00 7.78 -8.25
CA GLY A 72 22.43 9.07 -8.80
C GLY A 72 22.22 9.19 -10.30
N CYS A 73 21.32 8.39 -10.87
CA CYS A 73 20.97 8.39 -12.28
C CYS A 73 19.73 9.25 -12.50
N LYS A 74 19.58 9.79 -13.71
CA LYS A 74 18.39 10.54 -14.13
C LYS A 74 17.42 9.68 -14.92
N HIS A 75 17.89 8.60 -15.54
CA HIS A 75 17.08 7.66 -16.31
C HIS A 75 17.57 6.21 -16.11
N TRP A 76 16.68 5.23 -16.35
CA TRP A 76 16.97 3.81 -16.15
C TRP A 76 18.06 3.27 -17.08
N TYR A 77 18.18 3.79 -18.31
CA TYR A 77 19.27 3.41 -19.23
C TYR A 77 20.64 3.88 -18.74
N GLU A 78 20.70 4.84 -17.80
CA GLU A 78 21.95 5.26 -17.18
C GLU A 78 22.49 4.20 -16.20
N LEU A 79 21.65 3.26 -15.74
CA LEU A 79 22.06 2.19 -14.83
C LEU A 79 23.08 1.25 -15.48
N THR A 80 22.84 0.83 -16.72
CA THR A 80 23.79 0.05 -17.52
C THR A 80 24.87 0.94 -18.13
N TYR A 81 24.51 2.10 -18.70
CA TYR A 81 25.45 2.99 -19.38
C TYR A 81 26.56 3.52 -18.47
N LEU A 82 26.26 3.77 -17.18
CA LEU A 82 27.23 4.23 -16.19
C LEU A 82 27.87 3.06 -15.40
N ASN A 83 27.63 1.81 -15.80
CA ASN A 83 28.06 0.60 -15.09
C ASN A 83 27.65 0.61 -13.60
N LYS A 84 26.49 1.18 -13.27
CA LYS A 84 25.97 1.18 -11.89
C LYS A 84 25.43 -0.19 -11.51
N LEU A 85 24.86 -0.88 -12.49
CA LEU A 85 24.39 -2.26 -12.41
C LEU A 85 24.78 -2.96 -13.71
N ASP A 86 25.04 -4.25 -13.65
CA ASP A 86 25.24 -5.05 -14.86
C ASP A 86 23.91 -5.23 -15.62
N GLU A 87 24.02 -5.49 -16.93
CA GLU A 87 22.88 -5.61 -17.84
C GLU A 87 21.87 -6.67 -17.38
N LYS A 88 22.35 -7.79 -16.82
CA LYS A 88 21.49 -8.83 -16.26
C LYS A 88 20.73 -8.34 -15.03
N THR A 89 21.35 -7.59 -14.13
CA THR A 89 20.67 -6.99 -12.98
C THR A 89 19.64 -5.95 -13.42
N VAL A 90 19.94 -5.13 -14.43
CA VAL A 90 18.95 -4.19 -14.98
C VAL A 90 17.79 -4.94 -15.64
N ASP A 91 18.05 -5.98 -16.41
CA ASP A 91 17.02 -6.84 -16.99
C ASP A 91 16.19 -7.52 -15.91
N GLU A 92 16.79 -8.01 -14.81
CA GLU A 92 16.07 -8.58 -13.67
C GLU A 92 15.21 -7.53 -12.93
N LEU A 93 15.67 -6.29 -12.83
CA LEU A 93 14.89 -5.18 -12.27
C LEU A 93 13.73 -4.78 -13.18
N MET A 94 13.98 -4.70 -14.49
CA MET A 94 12.96 -4.44 -15.51
C MET A 94 11.97 -5.60 -15.58
N ASP A 95 12.41 -6.85 -15.44
CA ASP A 95 11.58 -8.05 -15.39
C ASP A 95 10.80 -8.16 -14.08
N MET A 96 11.39 -7.78 -12.95
CA MET A 96 10.68 -7.65 -11.67
C MET A 96 9.58 -6.60 -11.78
N TYR A 97 9.88 -5.45 -12.38
CA TYR A 97 8.93 -4.39 -12.66
C TYR A 97 7.82 -4.85 -13.62
N THR A 98 8.17 -5.56 -14.69
CA THR A 98 7.25 -5.89 -15.79
C THR A 98 6.50 -7.23 -15.59
N ARG A 99 7.07 -8.21 -14.88
CA ARG A 99 6.59 -9.62 -14.89
C ARG A 99 6.19 -10.20 -13.53
N ARG A 100 6.71 -9.72 -12.40
CA ARG A 100 6.50 -10.42 -11.11
C ARG A 100 5.27 -9.98 -10.31
N ILE A 101 4.62 -8.89 -10.70
CA ILE A 101 3.40 -8.38 -10.03
C ILE A 101 2.15 -9.20 -10.36
N THR A 102 2.11 -10.01 -11.43
CA THR A 102 0.79 -10.48 -11.89
C THR A 102 0.64 -11.93 -12.36
N GLY A 103 1.62 -12.56 -12.98
CA GLY A 103 1.26 -13.64 -13.92
C GLY A 103 0.18 -13.23 -14.95
N LYS A 104 -0.06 -11.91 -15.10
CA LYS A 104 -1.20 -11.25 -15.78
C LYS A 104 -0.96 -9.72 -16.00
N GLY A 105 0.21 -9.29 -16.48
CA GLY A 105 0.54 -7.90 -16.89
C GLY A 105 0.21 -6.73 -15.92
N GLU A 106 0.73 -5.54 -16.17
CA GLU A 106 0.34 -4.31 -15.45
C GLU A 106 -1.19 -4.12 -15.39
N ARG A 107 -1.80 -4.37 -14.22
CA ARG A 107 -3.21 -4.09 -14.01
C ARG A 107 -3.34 -2.65 -13.54
N LYS A 108 -3.94 -1.82 -14.40
CA LYS A 108 -4.35 -0.46 -14.04
C LYS A 108 -5.36 -0.50 -12.90
N ALA A 109 -5.48 0.61 -12.18
CA ALA A 109 -6.53 0.79 -11.19
C ALA A 109 -7.91 0.43 -11.75
N GLN A 110 -8.68 -0.29 -10.96
CA GLN A 110 -10.04 -0.69 -11.28
C GLN A 110 -11.02 0.19 -10.51
N THR A 111 -12.20 0.42 -11.09
CA THR A 111 -13.26 1.18 -10.45
C THR A 111 -14.41 0.24 -10.08
N TYR A 112 -14.93 0.43 -8.87
CA TYR A 112 -15.96 -0.38 -8.26
C TYR A 112 -17.14 0.51 -7.87
N ASP A 113 -18.35 0.01 -8.07
CA ASP A 113 -19.58 0.79 -7.87
C ASP A 113 -19.80 1.21 -6.40
N SER A 114 -19.26 0.43 -5.47
CA SER A 114 -19.42 0.66 -4.04
C SER A 114 -18.30 0.02 -3.23
N LEU A 115 -18.23 0.40 -1.96
CA LEU A 115 -17.39 -0.25 -0.97
C LEU A 115 -17.71 -1.76 -0.83
N ASP A 116 -18.98 -2.17 -0.92
CA ASP A 116 -19.33 -3.60 -0.85
C ASP A 116 -18.91 -4.36 -2.11
N ALA A 117 -19.05 -3.74 -3.29
CA ALA A 117 -18.55 -4.31 -4.54
C ALA A 117 -17.03 -4.51 -4.48
N LEU A 118 -16.29 -3.53 -3.95
CA LEU A 118 -14.85 -3.67 -3.73
C LEU A 118 -14.53 -4.90 -2.87
N ILE A 119 -15.19 -5.08 -1.72
CA ILE A 119 -14.96 -6.25 -0.85
C ILE A 119 -15.25 -7.55 -1.59
N TYR A 120 -16.37 -7.61 -2.31
CA TYR A 120 -16.83 -8.80 -3.00
C TYR A 120 -15.91 -9.21 -4.16
N ASP A 121 -15.47 -8.24 -4.96
CA ASP A 121 -14.67 -8.47 -6.16
C ASP A 121 -13.18 -8.66 -5.85
N THR A 122 -12.71 -8.18 -4.69
CA THR A 122 -11.29 -8.24 -4.27
C THR A 122 -11.10 -8.87 -2.89
N PRO A 123 -11.57 -10.10 -2.65
CA PRO A 123 -11.45 -10.72 -1.33
C PRO A 123 -9.97 -10.88 -0.95
N THR A 124 -9.54 -10.13 0.06
CA THR A 124 -8.16 -10.11 0.58
C THR A 124 -8.16 -9.90 2.09
N GLY A 125 -6.99 -10.00 2.73
CA GLY A 125 -6.84 -9.75 4.16
C GLY A 125 -7.24 -8.34 4.57
N TYR A 126 -6.88 -7.32 3.76
CA TYR A 126 -7.14 -5.92 4.08
C TYR A 126 -7.47 -5.08 2.85
N GLN A 127 -8.44 -4.17 2.96
CA GLN A 127 -8.66 -3.10 1.99
C GLN A 127 -8.68 -1.73 2.67
N TYR A 128 -7.98 -0.78 2.08
CA TYR A 128 -7.87 0.60 2.54
C TYR A 128 -8.54 1.52 1.54
N VAL A 129 -9.44 2.38 2.00
CA VAL A 129 -10.07 3.41 1.16
C VAL A 129 -9.91 4.78 1.81
N LEU A 130 -9.32 5.72 1.07
CA LEU A 130 -9.35 7.14 1.42
C LEU A 130 -10.75 7.68 1.13
N ASP A 131 -11.48 8.04 2.19
CA ASP A 131 -12.85 8.55 2.14
C ASP A 131 -12.92 9.84 2.96
N ALA A 132 -13.26 10.95 2.32
CA ALA A 132 -13.32 12.28 2.93
C ALA A 132 -12.05 12.65 3.75
N GLY A 133 -10.86 12.35 3.20
CA GLY A 133 -9.56 12.64 3.83
C GLY A 133 -9.20 11.71 5.00
N LYS A 134 -9.93 10.62 5.19
CA LYS A 134 -9.65 9.64 6.26
C LYS A 134 -9.52 8.24 5.68
N TRP A 135 -8.53 7.49 6.17
CA TRP A 135 -8.36 6.09 5.82
C TRP A 135 -9.37 5.23 6.57
N ARG A 136 -10.17 4.49 5.79
CA ARG A 136 -11.12 3.48 6.26
C ARG A 136 -10.62 2.11 5.86
N VAL A 137 -10.78 1.14 6.76
CA VAL A 137 -10.20 -0.20 6.61
C VAL A 137 -11.31 -1.24 6.65
N HIS A 138 -11.35 -2.11 5.65
CA HIS A 138 -11.93 -3.43 5.80
C HIS A 138 -10.82 -4.40 6.20
N ASP A 139 -11.00 -5.02 7.37
CA ASP A 139 -10.18 -6.11 7.86
C ASP A 139 -10.94 -7.40 7.55
N GLY A 140 -10.51 -8.07 6.48
CA GLY A 140 -11.08 -9.32 6.00
C GLY A 140 -10.77 -10.51 6.92
N GLU A 141 -9.74 -10.43 7.76
CA GLU A 141 -9.42 -11.47 8.74
C GLU A 141 -10.43 -11.46 9.89
N SER A 142 -10.82 -10.28 10.38
CA SER A 142 -11.82 -10.14 11.44
C SER A 142 -13.25 -9.89 10.96
N GLY A 143 -13.43 -9.65 9.66
CA GLY A 143 -14.71 -9.30 9.04
C GLY A 143 -15.20 -7.87 9.34
N ARG A 144 -14.37 -7.04 9.98
CA ARG A 144 -14.73 -5.65 10.32
C ARG A 144 -14.68 -4.77 9.08
N ARG A 145 -15.82 -4.18 8.72
CA ARG A 145 -15.97 -3.37 7.50
C ARG A 145 -15.85 -1.88 7.78
N TRP A 146 -14.95 -1.22 7.04
CA TRP A 146 -14.83 0.25 6.93
C TRP A 146 -14.70 0.99 8.26
N VAL A 147 -13.97 0.38 9.20
CA VAL A 147 -13.59 0.97 10.49
C VAL A 147 -12.47 1.99 10.31
N SER A 148 -12.18 2.79 11.34
CA SER A 148 -11.00 3.66 11.30
C SER A 148 -9.71 2.85 11.31
N LEU A 149 -8.63 3.38 10.72
CA LEU A 149 -7.31 2.75 10.80
C LEU A 149 -6.86 2.50 12.24
N ALA A 150 -7.12 3.44 13.16
CA ALA A 150 -6.82 3.25 14.58
C ALA A 150 -7.55 2.04 15.19
N THR A 151 -8.79 1.79 14.77
CA THR A 151 -9.55 0.61 15.21
C THR A 151 -8.96 -0.68 14.68
N ALA A 152 -8.57 -0.72 13.39
CA ALA A 152 -7.95 -1.88 12.78
C ALA A 152 -6.56 -2.17 13.38
N ALA A 153 -5.70 -1.15 13.51
CA ALA A 153 -4.39 -1.27 14.13
C ALA A 153 -4.48 -1.73 15.59
N ARG A 154 -5.44 -1.21 16.37
CA ARG A 154 -5.66 -1.70 17.74
C ARG A 154 -5.99 -3.19 17.79
N HIS A 155 -6.81 -3.67 16.86
CA HIS A 155 -7.18 -5.09 16.80
C HIS A 155 -5.94 -5.94 16.53
N GLU A 156 -5.20 -5.61 15.48
CA GLU A 156 -3.97 -6.31 15.12
C GLU A 156 -2.96 -6.32 16.28
N ILE A 157 -2.71 -5.16 16.91
CA ILE A 157 -1.78 -5.04 18.04
C ILE A 157 -2.24 -5.86 19.25
N THR A 158 -3.55 -6.00 19.47
CA THR A 158 -4.07 -6.81 20.58
C THR A 158 -3.72 -8.29 20.39
N ASP A 159 -3.65 -8.76 19.15
CA ASP A 159 -3.31 -10.14 18.82
C ASP A 159 -1.79 -10.39 18.73
N MET A 160 -0.97 -9.33 18.78
CA MET A 160 0.49 -9.44 18.79
C MET A 160 1.03 -9.99 20.13
N PRO A 161 2.21 -10.65 20.13
CA PRO A 161 2.99 -10.93 21.33
C PRO A 161 3.24 -9.68 22.16
N GLU A 162 3.17 -9.80 23.49
CA GLU A 162 3.26 -8.67 24.43
C GLU A 162 4.52 -7.81 24.23
N ASP A 163 5.65 -8.46 23.95
CA ASP A 163 6.95 -7.82 23.70
C ASP A 163 6.96 -6.93 22.46
N ARG A 164 6.02 -7.13 21.51
CA ARG A 164 5.89 -6.33 20.29
C ARG A 164 4.87 -5.20 20.41
N ARG A 165 3.92 -5.28 21.34
CA ARG A 165 2.79 -4.33 21.44
C ARG A 165 3.26 -2.90 21.70
N HIS A 166 4.24 -2.73 22.59
CA HIS A 166 4.74 -1.41 22.94
C HIS A 166 5.31 -0.68 21.72
N ASN A 167 6.19 -1.36 20.97
CA ASN A 167 6.80 -0.78 19.77
C ASN A 167 5.75 -0.45 18.71
N ALA A 168 4.78 -1.35 18.47
CA ALA A 168 3.73 -1.11 17.49
C ALA A 168 2.83 0.10 17.86
N VAL A 169 2.58 0.34 19.15
CA VAL A 169 1.85 1.53 19.61
C VAL A 169 2.67 2.81 19.36
N GLU A 170 3.99 2.80 19.57
CA GLU A 170 4.84 3.96 19.27
C GLU A 170 4.97 4.23 17.76
N GLU A 171 5.01 3.19 16.93
CA GLU A 171 4.95 3.31 15.48
C GLU A 171 3.63 3.94 15.02
N CYS A 172 2.50 3.52 15.60
CA CYS A 172 1.20 4.14 15.34
C CYS A 172 1.22 5.64 15.67
N LYS A 173 1.74 6.01 16.85
CA LYS A 173 1.84 7.43 17.26
C LYS A 173 2.68 8.25 16.28
N THR A 174 3.81 7.69 15.83
CA THR A 174 4.70 8.33 14.85
C THR A 174 3.98 8.57 13.52
N ALA A 175 3.13 7.62 13.10
CA ALA A 175 2.28 7.75 11.91
C ALA A 175 1.02 8.62 12.11
N GLY A 176 0.85 9.26 13.28
CA GLY A 176 -0.32 10.08 13.58
C GLY A 176 -1.59 9.28 13.91
N VAL A 177 -1.46 7.98 14.18
CA VAL A 177 -2.56 7.07 14.52
C VAL A 177 -2.56 6.84 16.03
N THR A 178 -3.59 7.33 16.73
CA THR A 178 -3.71 7.12 18.18
C THR A 178 -4.39 5.78 18.47
N VAL A 179 -3.63 4.84 19.04
CA VAL A 179 -4.14 3.56 19.54
C VAL A 179 -4.08 3.53 21.06
N THR A 180 -5.16 3.10 21.70
CA THR A 180 -5.21 2.85 23.15
C THR A 180 -5.58 1.39 23.38
N LEU A 181 -4.67 0.66 24.02
CA LEU A 181 -4.91 -0.70 24.47
C LEU A 181 -5.64 -0.65 25.82
N GLN A 182 -6.60 -1.54 26.03
CA GLN A 182 -7.17 -1.73 27.37
C GLN A 182 -6.13 -2.48 28.22
N ALA A 183 -6.00 -2.07 29.48
CA ALA A 183 -5.12 -2.71 30.46
C ALA A 183 -5.62 -4.12 30.82
#